data_AF-G5E1D8-F1
#
_entry.id   AF-G5E1D8-F1
#
_cell.length_a   1.000
_cell.length_b   1.000
_cell.length_c   1.000
_cell.angle_alpha   90.00
_cell.angle_beta   90.00
_cell.angle_gamma   90.00
#
_symmetry.space_group_name_H-M   'P 1'
#
loop_
_entity.id
_entity.type
_entity.pdbx_description
1 polymer ?
#
loop_
_entity_poly.entity_id
_entity_poly.type
_entity_poly.pdbx_seq_one_letter_code
_entity_poly.pdbx_strand_id
1 'polypeptide(L)'
;LKELIEPYEQRVEKLSQFLVDVKPSLLYDIVPISDPYGPSISDPDLKCIVVSEETRKGGLSVNKKRQENGLCELAVHEIQLVKDAQHAENEEEKISSS
;
A
#
# COMPACT_ATOMS: atom_id res chain seq x y z
N LEU A 1 -1.46 15.67 -12.15
CA LEU A 1 -0.96 14.39 -11.60
C LEU A 1 -1.96 13.22 -11.69
N LYS A 2 -3.28 13.42 -11.68
CA LYS A 2 -4.24 12.30 -11.81
C LYS A 2 -4.17 11.61 -13.18
N GLU A 3 -3.84 12.40 -14.20
CA GLU A 3 -3.60 11.97 -15.57
C GLU A 3 -2.36 11.07 -15.74
N LEU A 4 -1.49 11.00 -14.72
CA LEU A 4 -0.31 10.11 -14.69
C LEU A 4 -0.61 8.76 -14.02
N ILE A 5 -1.81 8.58 -13.46
CA ILE A 5 -2.19 7.35 -12.77
C ILE A 5 -3.00 6.49 -13.73
N GLU A 6 -2.60 5.24 -13.90
CA GLU A 6 -3.36 4.27 -14.69
C GLU A 6 -4.78 4.06 -14.11
N PRO A 7 -5.80 3.84 -14.97
CA PRO A 7 -7.15 3.51 -14.54
C PRO A 7 -7.16 2.37 -13.53
N TYR A 8 -8.06 2.43 -12.55
CA TYR A 8 -8.11 1.46 -11.45
C TYR A 8 -8.20 0.02 -11.96
N GLU A 9 -9.06 -0.23 -12.94
CA GLU A 9 -9.30 -1.55 -13.53
C GLU A 9 -8.02 -2.13 -14.14
N GLN A 10 -7.21 -1.31 -14.81
CA GLN A 10 -5.95 -1.74 -15.41
C GLN A 10 -4.90 -2.09 -14.33
N ARG A 11 -4.85 -1.32 -13.25
CA ARG A 11 -3.96 -1.62 -12.12
C ARG A 11 -4.36 -2.90 -11.40
N VAL A 12 -5.67 -3.14 -11.22
CA VAL A 12 -6.20 -4.39 -10.64
C VAL A 12 -5.85 -5.60 -11.50
N GLU A 13 -6.01 -5.50 -12.82
CA GLU A 13 -5.67 -6.58 -13.74
C GLU A 13 -4.19 -6.96 -13.63
N LYS A 14 -3.29 -5.96 -13.72
CA LYS A 14 -1.84 -6.18 -13.59
C LYS A 14 -1.46 -6.76 -12.23
N LEU A 15 -2.03 -6.23 -11.14
CA LEU A 15 -1.79 -6.74 -9.79
C LEU A 15 -2.26 -8.19 -9.65
N SER A 16 -3.44 -8.52 -10.18
CA SER A 16 -4.00 -9.87 -10.11
C SER A 16 -3.11 -10.88 -10.85
N GLN A 17 -2.62 -10.53 -12.04
CA GLN A 17 -1.69 -11.37 -12.80
C GLN A 17 -0.39 -11.61 -12.01
N PHE A 18 0.21 -10.55 -11.46
CA PHE A 18 1.41 -10.67 -10.63
C PHE A 18 1.20 -11.55 -9.39
N LEU A 19 0.06 -11.40 -8.69
CA LEU A 19 -0.24 -12.21 -7.50
C LEU A 19 -0.39 -13.69 -7.83
N VAL A 20 -0.98 -14.03 -8.98
CA VAL A 20 -1.07 -15.41 -9.48
C VAL A 20 0.32 -15.99 -9.74
N ASP A 21 1.22 -15.21 -10.36
CA ASP A 21 2.58 -15.66 -10.65
C ASP A 21 3.41 -15.88 -9.38
N VAL A 22 3.23 -15.03 -8.35
CA VAL A 22 3.98 -15.10 -7.09
C VAL A 22 3.45 -16.20 -6.17
N LYS A 23 2.12 -16.24 -5.94
CA LYS A 23 1.50 -17.21 -5.02
C LYS A 23 0.02 -17.39 -5.36
N PRO A 24 -0.34 -18.33 -6.25
CA PRO A 24 -1.72 -18.51 -6.72
C PRO A 24 -2.66 -19.05 -5.62
N SER A 25 -2.10 -19.61 -4.54
CA SER A 25 -2.89 -20.09 -3.40
C SER A 25 -3.28 -19.00 -2.41
N LEU A 26 -2.83 -17.76 -2.60
CA LEU A 26 -3.14 -16.66 -1.71
C LEU A 26 -4.54 -16.12 -2.03
N LEU A 27 -5.37 -15.96 -1.00
CA LEU A 27 -6.63 -15.25 -1.12
C LEU A 27 -6.36 -13.76 -0.97
N TYR A 28 -6.85 -12.97 -1.92
CA TYR A 28 -6.71 -11.52 -1.93
C TYR A 28 -8.09 -10.87 -2.07
N ASP A 29 -8.29 -9.80 -1.31
CA ASP A 29 -9.41 -8.89 -1.48
C ASP A 29 -8.85 -7.55 -1.99
N ILE A 30 -9.13 -7.23 -3.25
CA ILE A 30 -8.61 -6.04 -3.92
C ILE A 30 -9.72 -5.00 -3.96
N VAL A 31 -9.59 -3.98 -3.13
CA VAL A 31 -10.57 -2.90 -2.99
C VAL A 31 -10.00 -1.56 -3.45
N PRO A 32 -10.84 -0.66 -4.01
CA PRO A 32 -10.40 0.69 -4.34
C PRO A 32 -10.14 1.52 -3.07
N ILE A 33 -9.09 2.32 -3.09
CA ILE A 33 -8.78 3.30 -2.04
C ILE A 33 -9.27 4.67 -2.52
N SER A 34 -10.45 5.08 -2.05
CA SER A 34 -11.09 6.35 -2.42
C SER A 34 -10.88 7.47 -1.40
N ASP A 35 -10.45 7.13 -0.18
CA ASP A 35 -10.08 8.05 0.88
C ASP A 35 -8.72 7.67 1.49
N PRO A 36 -8.07 8.54 2.27
CA PRO A 36 -6.72 8.30 2.80
C PRO A 36 -6.56 7.07 3.71
N TYR A 37 -7.66 6.53 4.24
CA TYR A 37 -7.66 5.42 5.19
C TYR A 37 -8.18 4.11 4.57
N GLY A 38 -9.08 4.20 3.59
CA GLY A 38 -9.72 3.02 3.00
C GLY A 38 -10.42 2.15 4.06
N PRO A 39 -10.42 0.81 3.92
CA PRO A 39 -11.11 -0.08 4.88
C PRO A 39 -10.42 -0.16 6.25
N SER A 40 -9.19 0.35 6.36
CA SER A 40 -8.32 0.12 7.52
C SER A 40 -8.82 0.75 8.82
N ILE A 41 -9.81 1.65 8.78
CA ILE A 41 -10.36 2.32 9.96
C ILE A 41 -11.78 1.83 10.34
N SER A 42 -12.33 0.89 9.58
CA SER A 42 -13.67 0.33 9.80
C SER A 42 -13.65 -1.17 10.07
N ASP A 43 -12.66 -1.90 9.55
CA ASP A 43 -12.56 -3.35 9.73
C ASP A 43 -11.88 -3.73 11.07
N PRO A 44 -12.60 -4.39 12.01
CA PRO A 44 -12.06 -4.81 13.31
C PRO A 44 -11.18 -6.07 13.24
N ASP A 45 -11.28 -6.86 12.16
CA ASP A 45 -10.59 -8.13 12.01
C ASP A 45 -9.16 -7.96 11.52
N LEU A 46 -8.83 -6.82 10.91
CA LEU A 46 -7.46 -6.46 10.55
C LEU A 46 -6.53 -6.46 11.77
N LYS A 47 -5.34 -7.05 11.61
CA LYS A 47 -4.32 -7.17 12.66
C LYS A 47 -3.01 -6.46 12.36
N CYS A 48 -2.70 -6.24 11.08
CA CYS A 48 -1.46 -5.58 10.66
C CYS A 48 -1.68 -4.69 9.44
N ILE A 49 -0.74 -3.76 9.25
CA ILE A 49 -0.62 -2.95 8.04
C ILE A 49 0.84 -2.97 7.59
N VAL A 50 1.06 -3.30 6.31
CA VAL A 50 2.38 -3.31 5.70
C VAL A 50 2.56 -1.99 4.94
N VAL A 51 3.68 -1.30 5.17
CA VAL A 51 3.98 0.02 4.61
C VAL A 51 5.41 0.08 4.09
N SER A 52 5.66 0.94 3.11
CA SER A 52 7.01 1.39 2.76
C SER A 52 7.45 2.54 3.68
N GLU A 53 8.71 2.94 3.58
CA GLU A 53 9.22 4.16 4.23
C GLU A 53 8.37 5.41 3.86
N GLU A 54 7.92 5.49 2.60
CA GLU A 54 7.09 6.61 2.10
C GLU A 54 5.71 6.64 2.78
N THR A 55 5.12 5.46 3.01
CA THR A 55 3.75 5.32 3.53
C THR A 55 3.68 5.08 5.03
N ARG A 56 4.82 5.03 5.71
CA ARG A 56 4.95 4.87 7.18
C ARG A 56 4.07 5.84 7.96
N LYS A 57 4.10 7.13 7.59
CA LYS A 57 3.28 8.17 8.23
C LYS A 57 1.78 7.90 8.06
N GLY A 58 1.38 7.36 6.91
CA GLY A 58 0.01 6.91 6.65
C GLY A 58 -0.41 5.80 7.61
N GLY A 59 0.43 4.77 7.80
CA GLY A 59 0.17 3.69 8.76
C GLY A 59 0.00 4.17 10.20
N LEU A 60 0.81 5.14 10.65
CA LEU A 60 0.64 5.77 11.96
C LEU A 60 -0.67 6.56 12.05
N SER A 61 -1.04 7.28 10.99
CA SER A 61 -2.31 8.02 10.93
C SER A 61 -3.51 7.09 10.97
N VAL A 62 -3.43 5.89 10.37
CA VAL A 62 -4.47 4.86 10.45
C VAL A 62 -4.67 4.44 11.91
N ASN A 63 -3.61 4.14 12.66
CA ASN A 63 -3.74 3.73 14.06
C ASN A 63 -4.35 4.81 14.94
N LYS A 64 -3.98 6.08 14.74
CA LYS A 64 -4.65 7.20 15.43
C LYS A 64 -6.15 7.20 15.14
N LYS A 65 -6.55 7.01 13.88
CA LYS A 65 -7.97 7.00 13.50
C LYS A 65 -8.72 5.77 14.01
N ARG A 66 -8.07 4.60 14.04
CA ARG A 66 -8.60 3.37 14.63
C ARG A 66 -8.89 3.55 16.12
N GLN A 67 -7.98 4.16 16.87
CA GLN A 67 -8.20 4.47 18.29
C GLN A 67 -9.40 5.40 18.50
N GLU A 68 -9.54 6.46 17.69
CA GLU A 68 -10.70 7.36 17.73
C GLU A 68 -12.02 6.60 17.47
N ASN A 69 -11.97 5.55 16.65
CA ASN A 69 -13.10 4.68 16.34
C ASN A 69 -13.29 3.51 17.32
N GLY A 70 -12.47 3.41 18.39
CA GLY A 70 -12.54 2.33 19.37
C GLY A 70 -12.01 0.97 18.88
N LEU A 71 -11.21 0.95 17.82
CA LEU A 71 -10.61 -0.25 17.26
C LEU A 71 -9.19 -0.48 17.81
N CYS A 72 -8.77 -1.75 17.86
CA CYS A 72 -7.39 -2.10 18.20
C CYS A 72 -6.42 -1.58 17.14
N GLU A 73 -5.25 -1.12 17.58
CA GLU A 73 -4.15 -0.77 16.68
C GLU A 73 -3.69 -1.95 15.83
N LEU A 74 -3.26 -1.65 14.61
CA LEU A 74 -2.61 -2.59 13.71
C LEU A 74 -1.12 -2.65 14.02
N ALA A 75 -0.52 -3.84 13.96
CA ALA A 75 0.92 -3.99 13.89
C ALA A 75 1.44 -3.37 12.59
N VAL A 76 2.29 -2.34 12.69
CA VAL A 76 2.87 -1.67 11.52
C VAL A 76 4.16 -2.37 11.14
N HIS A 77 4.18 -2.97 9.94
CA HIS A 77 5.37 -3.60 9.37
C HIS A 77 5.91 -2.74 8.23
N GLU A 78 7.03 -2.09 8.50
CA GLU A 78 7.72 -1.23 7.54
C GLU A 78 8.73 -2.04 6.71
N ILE A 79 8.61 -1.97 5.38
CA ILE A 79 9.52 -2.58 4.42
C ILE A 79 10.46 -1.51 3.89
N GLN A 80 11.76 -1.72 4.10
CA GLN A 80 12.81 -0.83 3.60
C GLN A 80 12.91 -0.92 2.07
N LEU A 81 13.10 0.23 1.44
CA LEU A 81 13.33 0.28 0.00
C LEU A 81 14.76 -0.18 -0.31
N VAL A 82 14.89 -1.09 -1.27
CA VAL A 82 16.21 -1.50 -1.77
C VAL A 82 16.73 -0.39 -2.67
N LYS A 83 17.89 0.18 -2.33
CA LYS A 83 18.57 1.12 -3.22
C LYS A 83 19.15 0.34 -4.40
N ASP A 84 18.75 0.72 -5.61
CA ASP A 84 19.37 0.15 -6.81
C ASP A 84 20.79 0.71 -6.96
N ALA A 85 21.79 -0.17 -6.88
CA ALA A 85 23.21 0.19 -6.95
C ALA A 85 23.67 0.55 -8.37
N GLN A 86 22.81 0.36 -9.38
CA GLN A 86 23.07 0.66 -10.79
C GLN A 86 22.27 1.87 -11.31
N HIS A 87 21.87 2.80 -10.43
CA HIS A 87 21.26 4.06 -10.88
C HIS A 87 22.19 4.78 -11.86
N ALA A 88 21.81 4.85 -13.14
CA ALA A 88 22.45 5.74 -14.08
C ALA A 88 22.17 7.19 -13.64
N GLU A 89 23.11 8.14 -13.86
CA GLU A 89 22.95 9.55 -13.42
C GLU A 89 21.70 10.26 -13.99
N ASN A 90 21.02 9.64 -14.97
CA ASN A 90 19.80 10.14 -15.59
C ASN A 90 18.51 9.50 -15.03
N GLU A 91 18.59 8.60 -14.06
CA GLU A 91 17.41 8.02 -13.41
C GLU A 91 16.98 8.90 -12.24
N GLU A 92 15.75 9.40 -12.29
CA GLU A 92 15.15 10.13 -11.18
C GLU A 92 15.13 9.25 -9.93
N GLU A 93 15.63 9.79 -8.82
CA GLU A 93 15.50 9.16 -7.52
C GLU A 93 14.00 8.88 -7.30
N LYS A 94 13.63 7.60 -7.17
CA LYS A 94 12.22 7.21 -7.04
C LYS A 94 11.66 7.77 -5.73
N ILE A 95 11.09 8.97 -5.82
CA ILE A 95 10.44 9.71 -4.74
C ILE A 95 8.93 9.41 -4.64
N SER A 96 8.39 8.69 -5.62
CA SER A 96 7.03 8.13 -5.67
C SER A 96 6.92 7.27 -6.93
N SER A 97 6.33 6.08 -6.84
CA SER A 97 6.02 5.28 -8.04
C SER A 97 4.97 6.00 -8.90
N SER A 98 5.21 6.11 -10.21
CA SER A 98 4.17 6.40 -11.22
C SER A 98 3.46 5.12 -11.63
#